data_AF-A0A0S8BPX5-F1
#
_entry.id   AF-A0A0S8BPX5-F1
#
_cell.length_a   1.000
_cell.length_b   1.000
_cell.length_c   1.000
_cell.angle_alpha   90.00
_cell.angle_beta   90.00
_cell.angle_gamma   90.00
#
_symmetry.space_group_name_H-M   'P 1'
#
loop_
_entity.id
_entity.type
_entity.pdbx_description
1 polymer ?
#
loop_
_entity_poly.entity_id
_entity_poly.type
_entity_poly.pdbx_seq_one_letter_code
_entity_poly.pdbx_strand_id
1 'polypeptide(L)'
;MYKSAFICVYLRLILFFPLLHGSGVLAAATTYPVPEGAFDVGHASIRPGRTEQDHFSIKLAFPSTAVIEHYRGYFSRFVECRGRGAWWEAGPDAAAQPPKFMHQMVQHWVTEDNREMITLAIRYTSTGAEWKDRPDNDVQRVTLLYEKVFDAKRAVRSQGSSCDDSAVPPRRAPSPGPLITR
;
A
#
# COMPACT_ATOMS: atom_id res chain seq x y z
N MET A 1 63.19 30.72 48.36
CA MET A 1 63.80 29.85 47.32
C MET A 1 63.17 28.47 47.52
N TYR A 2 62.36 27.90 46.64
CA TYR A 2 62.54 27.63 45.22
C TYR A 2 61.24 27.75 44.41
N LYS A 3 61.40 28.17 43.15
CA LYS A 3 60.40 28.28 42.08
C LYS A 3 60.05 26.90 41.52
N SER A 4 58.79 26.65 41.20
CA SER A 4 58.40 25.57 40.26
C SER A 4 57.30 26.06 39.32
N ALA A 5 57.65 26.11 38.04
CA ALA A 5 56.84 26.54 36.92
C ALA A 5 55.98 25.38 36.41
N PHE A 6 54.69 25.62 36.21
CA PHE A 6 53.80 24.72 35.48
C PHE A 6 53.70 25.18 34.02
N ILE A 7 54.35 24.44 33.13
CA ILE A 7 54.15 24.53 31.69
C ILE A 7 53.03 23.55 31.33
N CYS A 8 51.88 24.08 30.93
CA CYS A 8 50.78 23.29 30.38
C CYS A 8 50.56 23.76 28.93
N VAL A 9 51.22 23.08 28.00
CA VAL A 9 51.02 23.23 26.55
C VAL A 9 50.67 21.84 26.06
N TYR A 10 49.46 21.65 25.53
CA TYR A 10 49.16 20.79 24.37
C TYR A 10 47.70 21.02 23.98
N LEU A 11 47.47 22.11 23.24
CA LEU A 11 46.21 22.38 22.55
C LEU A 11 46.12 21.43 21.34
N ARG A 12 45.51 20.24 21.51
CA ARG A 12 45.20 19.35 20.38
C ARG A 12 44.00 19.92 19.63
N LEU A 13 44.29 20.53 18.50
CA LEU A 13 43.32 20.96 17.49
C LEU A 13 42.67 19.70 16.88
N ILE A 14 41.52 19.29 17.41
CA ILE A 14 40.70 18.23 16.81
C ILE A 14 39.95 18.87 15.64
N LEU A 15 40.45 18.65 14.43
CA LEU A 15 39.75 18.93 13.19
C LEU A 15 38.47 18.09 13.17
N PHE A 16 37.36 18.68 13.59
CA PHE A 16 36.01 18.21 13.31
C PHE A 16 35.80 18.29 11.79
N PHE A 17 36.09 17.20 11.09
CA PHE A 17 35.55 16.98 9.75
C PHE A 17 34.06 16.67 9.93
N PRO A 18 33.12 17.54 9.51
CA PRO A 18 31.73 17.15 9.43
C PRO A 18 31.64 16.11 8.31
N LEU A 19 31.61 14.83 8.70
CA LEU A 19 31.15 13.74 7.85
C LEU A 19 29.68 14.01 7.54
N LEU A 20 29.44 14.80 6.49
CA LEU A 20 28.18 14.90 5.79
C LEU A 20 27.86 13.52 5.23
N HIS A 21 27.32 12.65 6.09
CA HIS A 21 26.61 11.45 5.69
C HIS A 21 25.35 11.93 5.00
N GLY A 22 25.47 12.21 3.70
CA GLY A 22 24.32 12.26 2.81
C GLY A 22 23.71 10.87 2.84
N SER A 23 22.69 10.68 3.67
CA SER A 23 21.80 9.53 3.60
C SER A 23 21.06 9.61 2.27
N GLY A 24 21.70 9.16 1.20
CA GLY A 24 21.03 8.84 -0.04
C GLY A 24 20.04 7.73 0.27
N VAL A 25 18.77 8.09 0.44
CA VAL A 25 17.68 7.12 0.45
C VAL A 25 17.70 6.48 -0.93
N LEU A 26 18.29 5.29 -1.03
CA LEU A 26 18.18 4.45 -2.23
C LEU A 26 16.68 4.20 -2.42
N ALA A 27 16.10 4.81 -3.44
CA ALA A 27 14.72 4.55 -3.82
C ALA A 27 14.57 3.05 -4.07
N ALA A 28 13.67 2.40 -3.34
CA ALA A 28 13.40 0.98 -3.53
C ALA A 28 12.94 0.77 -4.99
N ALA A 29 13.62 -0.12 -5.72
CA ALA A 29 13.20 -0.49 -7.07
C ALA A 29 11.86 -1.22 -6.95
N THR A 30 10.78 -0.60 -7.41
CA THR A 30 9.46 -1.22 -7.49
C THR A 30 9.38 -2.13 -8.72
N THR A 31 8.50 -3.12 -8.67
CA THR A 31 8.25 -4.03 -9.80
C THR A 31 7.57 -3.31 -10.95
N TYR A 32 6.63 -2.42 -10.63
CA TYR A 32 5.90 -1.61 -11.60
C TYR A 32 6.13 -0.11 -11.39
N PRO A 33 5.94 0.72 -12.43
CA PRO A 33 6.01 2.17 -12.28
C PRO A 33 4.97 2.71 -11.30
N VAL A 34 5.43 3.57 -10.39
CA VAL A 34 4.59 4.23 -9.39
C VAL A 34 4.01 5.53 -9.99
N PRO A 35 2.74 5.89 -9.71
CA PRO A 35 2.17 7.17 -10.14
C PRO A 35 2.96 8.38 -9.64
N GLU A 36 2.92 9.47 -10.40
CA GLU A 36 3.52 10.75 -9.99
C GLU A 36 2.91 11.26 -8.66
N GLY A 37 3.74 11.84 -7.80
CA GLY A 37 3.32 12.38 -6.50
C GLY A 37 3.18 11.33 -5.40
N ALA A 38 3.50 10.06 -5.67
CA ALA A 38 3.60 9.03 -4.65
C ALA A 38 4.79 9.28 -3.70
N PHE A 39 4.62 8.86 -2.45
CA PHE A 39 5.61 8.95 -1.38
C PHE A 39 5.56 7.67 -0.52
N ASP A 40 6.52 7.52 0.41
CA ASP A 40 6.70 6.30 1.21
C ASP A 40 6.74 5.04 0.34
N VAL A 41 7.45 5.12 -0.79
CA VAL A 41 7.56 4.04 -1.77
C VAL A 41 8.48 2.95 -1.23
N GLY A 42 7.99 1.71 -1.25
CA GLY A 42 8.74 0.56 -0.80
C GLY A 42 8.41 -0.70 -1.60
N HIS A 43 9.33 -1.65 -1.51
CA HIS A 43 9.23 -2.95 -2.14
C HIS A 43 9.57 -4.03 -1.10
N ALA A 44 8.86 -5.15 -1.13
CA ALA A 44 9.11 -6.30 -0.28
C ALA A 44 8.96 -7.60 -1.07
N SER A 45 9.95 -8.47 -0.93
CA SER A 45 9.88 -9.83 -1.47
C SER A 45 9.38 -10.79 -0.41
N ILE A 46 8.12 -11.21 -0.53
CA ILE A 46 7.51 -12.15 0.42
C ILE A 46 8.03 -13.57 0.14
N ARG A 47 8.10 -13.92 -1.15
CA ARG A 47 8.72 -15.16 -1.63
C ARG A 47 9.52 -14.83 -2.90
N PRO A 48 10.85 -14.74 -2.82
CA PRO A 48 11.69 -14.32 -3.94
C PRO A 48 11.36 -15.01 -5.26
N GLY A 49 11.04 -14.20 -6.26
CA GLY A 49 10.71 -14.63 -7.62
C GLY A 49 9.31 -15.22 -7.80
N ARG A 50 8.49 -15.27 -6.74
CA ARG A 50 7.11 -15.80 -6.74
C ARG A 50 6.06 -14.84 -6.20
N THR A 51 6.35 -14.13 -5.11
CA THR A 51 5.42 -13.19 -4.48
C THR A 51 6.18 -11.93 -4.13
N GLU A 52 5.91 -10.87 -4.88
CA GLU A 52 6.52 -9.56 -4.75
C GLU A 52 5.45 -8.54 -4.39
N GLN A 53 5.79 -7.56 -3.56
CA GLN A 53 4.87 -6.53 -3.11
C GLN A 53 5.48 -5.14 -3.24
N ASP A 54 4.83 -4.28 -4.01
CA ASP A 54 5.09 -2.85 -4.00
C ASP A 54 4.06 -2.15 -3.10
N HIS A 55 4.49 -1.10 -2.40
CA HIS A 55 3.59 -0.26 -1.62
C HIS A 55 4.02 1.21 -1.68
N PHE A 56 3.04 2.09 -1.59
CA PHE A 56 3.26 3.53 -1.52
C PHE A 56 2.02 4.24 -0.97
N SER A 57 2.17 5.53 -0.69
CA SER A 57 1.08 6.43 -0.35
C SER A 57 0.97 7.55 -1.38
N ILE A 58 -0.22 8.07 -1.60
CA ILE A 58 -0.47 9.20 -2.51
C ILE A 58 -1.61 10.08 -1.98
N LYS A 59 -1.53 11.39 -2.20
CA LYS A 59 -2.59 12.34 -1.84
C LYS A 59 -3.64 12.40 -2.94
N LEU A 60 -4.82 11.81 -2.70
CA LEU A 60 -5.95 11.80 -3.61
C LEU A 60 -7.24 11.89 -2.81
N ALA A 61 -8.12 12.84 -3.15
CA ALA A 61 -9.41 12.98 -2.48
C ALA A 61 -10.28 11.72 -2.67
N PHE A 62 -10.92 11.26 -1.59
CA PHE A 62 -11.91 10.19 -1.68
C PHE A 62 -13.13 10.63 -2.51
N PRO A 63 -13.74 9.79 -3.38
CA PRO A 63 -13.47 8.36 -3.61
C PRO A 63 -12.60 8.07 -4.86
N SER A 64 -11.43 8.71 -4.99
CA SER A 64 -10.60 8.60 -6.19
C SER A 64 -10.17 7.16 -6.52
N THR A 65 -10.31 6.80 -7.79
CA THR A 65 -9.84 5.54 -8.41
C THR A 65 -8.65 5.75 -9.34
N ALA A 66 -8.00 6.93 -9.32
CA ALA A 66 -6.95 7.30 -10.27
C ALA A 66 -5.78 6.30 -10.30
N VAL A 67 -5.44 5.69 -9.16
CA VAL A 67 -4.41 4.64 -9.09
C VAL A 67 -4.81 3.38 -9.84
N ILE A 68 -6.09 2.99 -9.79
CA ILE A 68 -6.61 1.84 -10.57
C ILE A 68 -6.51 2.16 -12.06
N GLU A 69 -6.87 3.37 -12.48
CA GLU A 69 -6.77 3.79 -13.88
C GLU A 69 -5.31 3.80 -14.38
N HIS A 70 -4.38 4.29 -13.56
CA HIS A 70 -2.94 4.25 -13.85
C HIS A 70 -2.50 2.83 -14.17
N TYR A 71 -2.83 1.86 -13.30
CA TYR A 71 -2.42 0.47 -13.48
C TYR A 71 -3.20 -0.28 -14.56
N ARG A 72 -4.46 0.09 -14.84
CA ARG A 72 -5.24 -0.53 -15.92
C ARG A 72 -4.54 -0.36 -17.28
N GLY A 73 -3.86 0.76 -17.52
CA GLY A 73 -3.04 0.95 -18.71
C GLY A 73 -1.88 -0.05 -18.81
N TYR A 74 -1.14 -0.24 -17.71
CA TYR A 74 -0.02 -1.18 -17.63
C TYR A 74 -0.46 -2.65 -17.76
N PHE A 75 -1.64 -2.99 -17.24
CA PHE A 75 -2.20 -4.33 -17.26
C PHE A 75 -3.17 -4.58 -18.41
N SER A 76 -3.09 -3.79 -19.48
CA SER A 76 -3.97 -3.91 -20.65
C SER A 76 -3.92 -5.26 -21.37
N ARG A 77 -2.85 -6.04 -21.17
CA ARG A 77 -2.68 -7.41 -21.70
C ARG A 77 -3.13 -8.51 -20.73
N PHE A 78 -3.61 -8.13 -19.55
CA PHE A 78 -4.12 -9.05 -18.55
C PHE A 78 -5.65 -9.06 -18.61
N VAL A 79 -6.24 -10.16 -18.15
CA VAL A 79 -7.68 -10.27 -17.95
C VAL A 79 -8.04 -9.61 -16.62
N GLU A 80 -8.78 -8.51 -16.66
CA GLU A 80 -9.32 -7.86 -15.46
C GLU A 80 -10.41 -8.72 -14.82
N CYS A 81 -10.29 -9.02 -13.55
CA CYS A 81 -11.26 -9.84 -12.82
C CYS A 81 -12.15 -8.97 -11.93
N ARG A 82 -13.46 -9.16 -11.98
CA ARG A 82 -14.45 -8.37 -11.24
C ARG A 82 -15.14 -9.21 -10.17
N GLY A 83 -15.49 -8.59 -9.05
CA GLY A 83 -16.22 -9.26 -7.98
C GLY A 83 -16.15 -8.50 -6.65
N ARG A 84 -16.06 -9.24 -5.54
CA ARG A 84 -15.94 -8.63 -4.21
C ARG A 84 -14.74 -7.69 -4.16
N GLY A 85 -14.89 -6.52 -3.55
CA GLY A 85 -13.83 -5.50 -3.46
C GLY A 85 -13.70 -4.60 -4.70
N ALA A 86 -14.35 -4.88 -5.82
CA ALA A 86 -14.29 -4.03 -7.02
C ALA A 86 -15.02 -2.66 -6.86
N TRP A 87 -15.58 -2.40 -5.68
CA TRP A 87 -16.22 -1.15 -5.26
C TRP A 87 -15.74 -0.81 -3.85
N TRP A 88 -15.95 0.44 -3.42
CA TRP A 88 -15.60 0.86 -2.07
C TRP A 88 -16.33 0.02 -1.00
N GLU A 89 -15.54 -0.66 -0.19
CA GLU A 89 -15.98 -1.37 1.01
C GLU A 89 -15.48 -0.62 2.23
N ALA A 90 -16.33 -0.51 3.25
CA ALA A 90 -16.03 0.22 4.47
C ALA A 90 -16.23 -0.68 5.69
N GLY A 91 -15.33 -0.57 6.67
CA GLY A 91 -15.44 -1.34 7.90
C GLY A 91 -14.34 -1.02 8.91
N PRO A 92 -14.53 -1.45 10.18
CA PRO A 92 -13.51 -1.31 11.19
C PRO A 92 -12.31 -2.21 10.88
N ASP A 93 -11.11 -1.66 11.00
CA ASP A 93 -9.85 -2.40 11.06
C ASP A 93 -9.51 -2.64 12.54
N ALA A 94 -10.04 -3.75 13.07
CA ALA A 94 -9.83 -4.16 14.45
C ALA A 94 -8.39 -4.66 14.72
N ALA A 95 -7.62 -4.95 13.67
CA ALA A 95 -6.22 -5.36 13.82
C ALA A 95 -5.28 -4.17 14.06
N ALA A 96 -5.72 -2.95 13.73
CA ALA A 96 -4.95 -1.74 13.97
C ALA A 96 -4.92 -1.35 15.46
N GLN A 97 -3.77 -0.84 15.92
CA GLN A 97 -3.59 -0.26 17.26
C GLN A 97 -3.02 1.17 17.12
N PRO A 98 -3.81 2.23 17.42
CA PRO A 98 -5.22 2.20 17.81
C PRO A 98 -6.15 1.72 16.67
N PRO A 99 -7.38 1.27 16.99
CA PRO A 99 -8.36 0.86 15.99
C PRO A 99 -8.62 1.95 14.96
N LYS A 100 -8.85 1.54 13.71
CA LYS A 100 -9.09 2.43 12.57
C LYS A 100 -10.37 2.05 11.83
N PHE A 101 -10.89 2.99 11.05
CA PHE A 101 -12.00 2.74 10.13
C PHE A 101 -11.46 2.85 8.71
N MET A 102 -11.66 1.82 7.91
CA MET A 102 -11.03 1.67 6.61
C MET A 102 -12.06 1.72 5.50
N HIS A 103 -11.75 2.43 4.43
CA HIS A 103 -12.42 2.34 3.13
C HIS A 103 -11.44 1.73 2.15
N GLN A 104 -11.79 0.62 1.49
CA GLN A 104 -10.88 -0.09 0.58
C GLN A 104 -11.56 -0.51 -0.73
N MET A 105 -10.75 -0.64 -1.77
CA MET A 105 -11.08 -1.35 -3.01
C MET A 105 -9.96 -2.32 -3.33
N VAL A 106 -10.32 -3.46 -3.91
CA VAL A 106 -9.40 -4.49 -4.36
C VAL A 106 -9.74 -4.84 -5.81
N GLN A 107 -8.75 -4.76 -6.67
CA GLN A 107 -8.85 -5.09 -8.09
C GLN A 107 -7.83 -6.17 -8.42
N HIS A 108 -8.24 -7.15 -9.23
CA HIS A 108 -7.37 -8.23 -9.67
C HIS A 108 -7.22 -8.24 -11.18
N TRP A 109 -6.06 -8.69 -11.64
CA TRP A 109 -5.78 -9.03 -13.03
C TRP A 109 -5.05 -10.35 -13.10
N VAL A 110 -5.28 -11.13 -14.16
CA VAL A 110 -4.58 -12.41 -14.39
C VAL A 110 -4.01 -12.45 -15.79
N THR A 111 -2.85 -13.09 -15.97
CA THR A 111 -2.31 -13.31 -17.32
C THR A 111 -3.22 -14.25 -18.12
N GLU A 112 -3.17 -14.14 -19.46
CA GLU A 112 -3.94 -15.01 -20.35
C GLU A 112 -3.60 -16.51 -20.17
N ASP A 113 -2.33 -16.82 -19.87
CA ASP A 113 -1.85 -18.18 -19.61
C ASP A 113 -2.22 -18.71 -18.21
N ASN A 114 -2.90 -17.89 -17.39
CA ASN A 114 -3.40 -18.22 -16.06
C ASN A 114 -2.31 -18.51 -15.01
N ARG A 115 -1.09 -18.00 -15.20
CA ARG A 115 0.05 -18.28 -14.32
C ARG A 115 0.51 -17.14 -13.43
N GLU A 116 -0.01 -15.94 -13.66
CA GLU A 116 0.30 -14.78 -12.83
C GLU A 116 -0.97 -14.04 -12.44
N MET A 117 -0.96 -13.50 -11.23
CA MET A 117 -2.03 -12.73 -10.65
C MET A 117 -1.48 -11.43 -10.09
N ILE A 118 -2.12 -10.32 -10.45
CA ILE A 118 -1.92 -9.02 -9.83
C ILE A 118 -3.09 -8.74 -8.90
N THR A 119 -2.80 -8.29 -7.69
CA THR A 119 -3.80 -7.74 -6.77
C THR A 119 -3.41 -6.32 -6.41
N LEU A 120 -4.24 -5.35 -6.78
CA LEU A 120 -4.12 -3.97 -6.36
C LEU A 120 -5.15 -3.70 -5.27
N ALA A 121 -4.67 -3.36 -4.08
CA ALA A 121 -5.50 -2.86 -3.00
C ALA A 121 -5.22 -1.36 -2.79
N ILE A 122 -6.28 -0.55 -2.88
CA ILE A 122 -6.25 0.86 -2.49
C ILE A 122 -7.09 1.04 -1.24
N ARG A 123 -6.62 1.84 -0.29
CA ARG A 123 -7.34 2.09 0.95
C ARG A 123 -7.12 3.48 1.52
N TYR A 124 -8.15 3.98 2.17
CA TYR A 124 -8.09 5.11 3.08
C TYR A 124 -8.32 4.61 4.50
N THR A 125 -7.67 5.24 5.49
CA THR A 125 -7.84 4.88 6.90
C THR A 125 -8.15 6.12 7.71
N SER A 126 -9.21 6.09 8.50
CA SER A 126 -9.57 7.13 9.47
C SER A 126 -9.16 6.75 10.88
N THR A 127 -9.10 7.75 11.75
CA THR A 127 -9.00 7.58 13.20
C THR A 127 -10.30 6.98 13.77
N GLY A 128 -10.19 6.11 14.77
CA GLY A 128 -11.34 5.48 15.43
C GLY A 128 -11.92 4.29 14.65
N ALA A 129 -12.79 3.50 15.27
CA ALA A 129 -13.42 2.32 14.66
C ALA A 129 -14.92 2.53 14.34
N GLU A 130 -15.46 3.70 14.67
CA GLU A 130 -16.84 4.07 14.40
C GLU A 130 -17.11 4.19 12.89
N TRP A 131 -18.36 3.93 12.50
CA TRP A 131 -18.80 4.07 11.12
C TRP A 131 -18.56 5.48 10.59
N LYS A 132 -17.97 5.57 9.39
CA LYS A 132 -17.77 6.82 8.66
C LYS A 132 -18.14 6.65 7.20
N ASP A 133 -18.96 7.55 6.69
CA ASP A 133 -19.32 7.56 5.26
C ASP A 133 -18.13 7.97 4.36
N ARG A 134 -17.17 8.71 4.92
CA ARG A 134 -15.98 9.22 4.24
C ARG A 134 -14.75 9.15 5.14
N PRO A 135 -13.54 9.00 4.57
CA PRO A 135 -12.30 9.12 5.34
C PRO A 135 -12.09 10.52 5.93
N ASP A 136 -11.30 10.61 7.00
CA ASP A 136 -10.90 11.89 7.63
C ASP A 136 -9.63 12.51 7.02
N ASN A 137 -9.10 11.93 5.94
CA ASN A 137 -7.91 12.41 5.24
C ASN A 137 -7.91 11.98 3.76
N ASP A 138 -7.06 12.63 2.97
CA ASP A 138 -6.90 12.37 1.54
C ASP A 138 -5.69 11.49 1.22
N VAL A 139 -5.18 10.71 2.19
CA VAL A 139 -4.04 9.82 1.96
C VAL A 139 -4.54 8.44 1.57
N GLN A 140 -4.40 8.12 0.28
CA GLN A 140 -4.65 6.78 -0.22
C GLN A 140 -3.37 5.95 -0.08
N ARG A 141 -3.47 4.83 0.62
CA ARG A 141 -2.42 3.81 0.71
C ARG A 141 -2.66 2.77 -0.37
N VAL A 142 -1.61 2.43 -1.08
CA VAL A 142 -1.64 1.50 -2.20
C VAL A 142 -0.75 0.31 -1.91
N THR A 143 -1.25 -0.88 -2.19
CA THR A 143 -0.47 -2.11 -2.17
C THR A 143 -0.72 -2.85 -3.47
N LEU A 144 0.36 -3.16 -4.18
CA LEU A 144 0.34 -3.93 -5.41
C LEU A 144 1.09 -5.23 -5.15
N LEU A 145 0.36 -6.34 -5.21
CA LEU A 145 0.88 -7.69 -5.00
C LEU A 145 0.96 -8.41 -6.34
N TYR A 146 2.16 -8.87 -6.70
CA TYR A 146 2.42 -9.71 -7.86
C TYR A 146 2.66 -11.14 -7.41
N GLU A 147 1.93 -12.09 -7.98
CA GLU A 147 2.03 -13.50 -7.62
C GLU A 147 2.13 -14.42 -8.84
N LYS A 148 3.16 -15.27 -8.87
CA LYS A 148 3.22 -16.43 -9.75
C LYS A 148 2.53 -17.62 -9.09
N VAL A 149 1.44 -18.08 -9.70
CA VAL A 149 0.58 -19.14 -9.19
C VAL A 149 0.23 -20.11 -10.29
N PHE A 150 -0.02 -21.39 -9.96
CA PHE A 150 -0.29 -22.39 -10.99
C PHE A 150 -1.67 -22.22 -11.67
N ASP A 151 -2.64 -21.66 -10.94
CA ASP A 151 -4.01 -21.41 -11.42
C ASP A 151 -4.51 -20.09 -10.83
N ALA A 152 -4.21 -18.99 -11.51
CA ALA A 152 -4.51 -17.63 -11.07
C ALA A 152 -6.02 -17.37 -10.94
N LYS A 153 -6.82 -17.80 -11.92
CA LYS A 153 -8.28 -17.69 -11.93
C LYS A 153 -8.90 -18.41 -10.73
N ARG A 154 -8.40 -19.59 -10.36
CA ARG A 154 -8.86 -20.27 -9.14
C ARG A 154 -8.49 -19.49 -7.87
N ALA A 155 -7.29 -18.91 -7.81
CA ALA A 155 -6.88 -18.08 -6.70
C ALA A 155 -7.81 -16.86 -6.54
N VAL A 156 -8.07 -16.12 -7.63
CA VAL A 156 -9.01 -14.97 -7.64
C VAL A 156 -10.43 -15.40 -7.24
N ARG A 157 -10.92 -16.55 -7.72
CA ARG A 157 -12.24 -17.09 -7.32
C ARG A 157 -12.36 -17.38 -5.83
N SER A 158 -11.29 -17.87 -5.20
CA SER A 158 -11.29 -18.09 -3.75
C SER A 158 -11.39 -16.79 -2.94
N GLN A 159 -11.10 -15.64 -3.57
CA GLN A 159 -11.24 -14.30 -2.98
C GLN A 159 -12.60 -13.66 -3.29
N GLY A 160 -13.49 -14.36 -4.00
CA GLY A 160 -14.83 -13.86 -4.34
C GLY A 160 -14.89 -13.01 -5.60
N SER A 161 -13.89 -13.14 -6.48
CA SER A 161 -13.81 -12.44 -7.77
C SER A 161 -13.79 -13.40 -8.95
N SER A 162 -14.29 -12.97 -10.11
CA SER A 162 -14.32 -13.77 -11.34
C SER A 162 -13.65 -13.03 -12.48
N CYS A 163 -12.95 -13.76 -13.34
CA CYS A 163 -12.29 -13.22 -14.54
C CYS A 163 -13.09 -13.49 -15.81
N ASP A 164 -14.29 -14.06 -15.68
CA ASP A 164 -15.20 -14.30 -16.79
C ASP A 164 -16.09 -13.06 -17.01
N ASP A 165 -16.52 -12.79 -18.24
CA ASP A 165 -17.37 -11.64 -18.62
C ASP A 165 -18.79 -11.66 -17.98
N SER A 166 -19.03 -12.57 -17.04
CA SER A 166 -20.29 -12.67 -16.32
C SER A 166 -20.54 -11.38 -15.53
N ALA A 167 -21.72 -10.79 -15.75
CA ALA A 167 -22.15 -9.62 -14.99
C ALA A 167 -22.07 -9.91 -13.49
N VAL A 168 -21.26 -9.12 -12.78
CA VAL A 168 -21.21 -9.20 -11.31
C VAL A 168 -22.58 -8.75 -10.79
N PRO A 169 -23.30 -9.59 -10.02
CA PRO A 169 -24.60 -9.19 -9.51
C PRO A 169 -24.46 -7.93 -8.65
N PRO A 170 -25.42 -6.97 -8.75
CA PRO A 170 -25.36 -5.73 -8.00
C PRO A 170 -25.29 -6.01 -6.49
N ARG A 171 -24.44 -5.27 -5.79
CA ARG A 171 -24.23 -5.41 -4.34
C ARG A 171 -25.57 -5.25 -3.62
N ARG A 172 -25.94 -6.19 -2.74
CA ARG A 172 -26.91 -5.88 -1.69
C ARG A 172 -26.28 -4.83 -0.78
N ALA A 173 -26.96 -3.71 -0.57
CA ALA A 173 -26.54 -2.72 0.42
C ALA A 173 -26.15 -3.45 1.72
N PRO A 174 -25.02 -3.09 2.37
CA PRO A 174 -24.69 -3.65 3.66
C PRO A 174 -25.91 -3.50 4.57
N SER A 175 -26.37 -4.60 5.17
CA SER A 175 -27.45 -4.51 6.13
C SER A 175 -27.04 -3.50 7.19
N PRO A 176 -27.91 -2.54 7.56
CA PRO A 176 -27.58 -1.59 8.62
C PRO A 176 -27.07 -2.39 9.81
N GLY A 177 -25.86 -2.06 10.26
CA GLY A 177 -25.26 -2.74 11.41
C GLY A 177 -26.21 -2.65 12.60
N PRO A 178 -26.14 -3.59 13.56
CA PRO A 178 -26.95 -3.51 14.76
C PRO A 178 -26.78 -2.13 15.39
N LEU A 179 -27.90 -1.43 15.60
CA LEU A 179 -27.94 -0.19 16.36
C LEU A 179 -27.34 -0.50 17.74
N ILE A 180 -26.13 -0.03 17.99
CA ILE A 180 -25.55 -0.06 19.34
C ILE A 180 -26.30 1.01 20.13
N THR A 181 -27.40 0.63 20.78
CA THR A 181 -28.05 1.44 21.80
C THR A 181 -27.06 1.68 22.94
N ARG A 182 -26.66 2.93 23.12
CA ARG A 182 -25.88 3.40 24.28
C ARG A 182 -26.79 3.56 25.49
#